data_AF-A0A377WKB5-F1
#
_entry.id   AF-A0A377WKB5-F1
#
_cell.length_a   1.000
_cell.length_b   1.000
_cell.length_c   1.000
_cell.angle_alpha   90.00
_cell.angle_beta   90.00
_cell.angle_gamma   90.00
#
_symmetry.space_group_name_H-M   'P 1'
#
loop_
_entity.id
_entity.type
_entity.pdbx_description
1 polymer ?
#
loop_
_entity_poly.entity_id
_entity_poly.type
_entity_poly.pdbx_seq_one_letter_code
_entity_poly.pdbx_strand_id
1 'polypeptide(L)'
;MSVKKIAVIGAGVLGLSVARSLAQQGAKVTVFERSHVGAGTSSTTFAWINSDGKTPESYHHLNALAIDEHIRLQQERTTEGHWLKATGTYEWAAGAPEQKRLQDRVSRLLELNYPVQNLSADELKRKVPEIRVGSHAGDIWYFPGECLLVPSVLWHGWCPSFMFITPN
;
A
#
# COMPACT_ATOMS: atom_id res chain seq x y z
N MET A 1 15.36 34.08 -0.55
CA MET A 1 13.99 33.82 -0.03
C MET A 1 14.10 33.14 1.32
N SER A 2 13.18 33.42 2.26
CA SER A 2 13.19 32.81 3.60
C SER A 2 12.73 31.35 3.55
N VAL A 3 13.45 30.44 4.22
CA VAL A 3 13.10 29.01 4.30
C VAL A 3 11.88 28.83 5.20
N LYS A 4 10.81 28.19 4.68
CA LYS A 4 9.61 27.87 5.47
C LYS A 4 9.97 26.85 6.55
N LYS A 5 9.63 27.12 7.82
CA LYS A 5 9.76 26.19 8.94
C LYS A 5 8.40 25.57 9.23
N ILE A 6 8.30 24.24 9.23
CA ILE A 6 7.02 23.53 9.36
C ILE A 6 7.14 22.46 10.45
N ALA A 7 6.16 22.41 11.35
CA ALA A 7 6.01 21.35 12.33
C ALA A 7 5.01 20.31 11.82
N VAL A 8 5.36 19.02 11.92
CA VAL A 8 4.48 17.88 11.65
C VAL A 8 4.26 17.15 12.96
N ILE A 9 3.01 16.95 13.36
CA ILE A 9 2.65 16.25 14.60
C ILE A 9 2.19 14.83 14.25
N GLY A 10 2.94 13.83 14.71
CA GLY A 10 2.77 12.41 14.45
C GLY A 10 3.78 11.86 13.45
N ALA A 11 4.53 10.83 13.85
CA ALA A 11 5.47 10.09 13.00
C ALA A 11 4.89 8.75 12.51
N GLY A 12 3.58 8.73 12.23
CA GLY A 12 2.95 7.67 11.44
C GLY A 12 3.19 7.84 9.94
N VAL A 13 2.71 6.88 9.12
CA VAL A 13 2.95 6.87 7.67
C VAL A 13 2.56 8.18 6.98
N LEU A 14 1.41 8.77 7.33
CA LEU A 14 0.96 10.03 6.75
C LEU A 14 1.86 11.21 7.14
N GLY A 15 2.21 11.31 8.42
CA GLY A 15 3.08 12.38 8.92
C GLY A 15 4.46 12.33 8.28
N LEU A 16 5.06 11.14 8.16
CA LEU A 16 6.34 10.95 7.47
C LEU A 16 6.25 11.26 5.98
N SER A 17 5.18 10.84 5.29
CA SER A 17 4.97 11.17 3.87
C SER A 17 4.88 12.68 3.65
N VAL A 18 4.13 13.39 4.50
CA VAL A 18 4.00 14.85 4.46
C VAL A 18 5.34 15.51 4.75
N ALA A 19 6.05 15.07 5.80
CA ALA A 19 7.35 15.62 6.16
C ALA A 19 8.37 15.48 5.02
N ARG A 20 8.39 14.32 4.36
CA ARG A 20 9.23 14.06 3.19
C ARG A 20 8.90 14.96 2.02
N SER A 21 7.63 15.03 1.62
CA SER A 21 7.22 15.89 0.52
C SER A 21 7.57 17.36 0.77
N LEU A 22 7.36 17.87 1.99
CA LEU A 22 7.68 19.24 2.36
C LEU A 22 9.20 19.51 2.37
N ALA A 23 9.99 18.57 2.88
CA ALA A 23 11.45 18.69 2.89
C ALA A 23 12.03 18.69 1.45
N GLN A 24 11.49 17.86 0.56
CA GLN A 24 11.87 17.84 -0.86
C GLN A 24 11.54 19.14 -1.59
N GLN A 25 10.54 19.89 -1.11
CA GLN A 25 10.20 21.23 -1.59
C GLN A 25 11.02 22.35 -0.92
N GLY A 26 12.05 22.01 -0.13
CA GLY A 26 12.98 22.96 0.48
C GLY A 26 12.52 23.55 1.82
N ALA A 27 11.45 23.04 2.43
CA ALA A 27 11.06 23.45 3.78
C ALA A 27 11.97 22.81 4.85
N LYS A 28 12.19 23.54 5.95
CA LYS A 28 12.80 22.98 7.17
C LYS A 28 11.69 22.37 8.02
N VAL A 29 11.58 21.04 8.00
CA VAL A 29 10.53 20.30 8.70
C VAL A 29 11.04 19.75 10.03
N THR A 30 10.21 19.80 11.07
CA THR A 30 10.45 19.11 12.35
C THR A 30 9.27 18.20 12.65
N VAL A 31 9.54 16.93 12.92
CA VAL A 31 8.50 15.93 13.23
C VAL A 31 8.47 15.68 14.74
N PHE A 32 7.30 15.85 15.33
CA PHE A 32 7.05 15.61 16.74
C PHE A 32 6.24 14.33 16.88
N GLU A 33 6.75 13.38 17.68
CA GLU A 33 6.06 12.13 17.98
C GLU A 33 6.04 11.93 19.49
N ARG A 34 4.92 11.42 20.02
CA ARG A 34 4.77 11.18 21.44
C ARG A 34 5.61 9.98 21.89
N SER A 35 5.64 8.92 21.09
CA SER A 35 6.36 7.68 21.41
C SER A 35 7.51 7.46 20.44
N HIS A 36 7.45 6.41 19.61
CA HIS A 36 8.44 6.11 18.58
C HIS A 36 7.80 6.19 17.20
N VAL A 37 8.64 6.24 16.17
CA VAL A 37 8.20 6.29 14.76
C VAL A 37 7.30 5.09 14.46
N GLY A 38 6.13 5.34 13.89
CA GLY A 38 5.16 4.30 13.54
C GLY A 38 4.31 3.75 14.69
N ALA A 39 4.46 4.24 15.94
CA ALA A 39 3.83 3.66 17.14
C ALA A 39 2.29 3.55 17.12
N GLY A 40 1.61 4.33 16.29
CA GLY A 40 0.15 4.27 16.13
C GLY A 40 -0.30 3.13 15.20
N THR A 41 -1.46 3.33 14.55
CA THR A 41 -2.08 2.39 13.59
C THR A 41 -1.12 1.93 12.48
N SER A 42 -0.09 2.72 12.16
CA SER A 42 0.92 2.36 11.16
C SER A 42 1.72 1.10 11.52
N SER A 43 1.84 0.73 12.79
CA SER A 43 2.54 -0.49 13.23
C SER A 43 1.67 -1.74 13.31
N THR A 44 0.35 -1.59 13.41
CA THR A 44 -0.58 -2.71 13.66
C THR A 44 -1.42 -3.09 12.44
N THR A 45 -1.03 -2.63 11.25
CA THR A 45 -1.77 -2.87 10.00
C THR A 45 -1.27 -4.12 9.28
N PHE A 46 -2.19 -4.81 8.57
CA PHE A 46 -1.81 -5.84 7.59
C PHE A 46 -1.07 -5.24 6.38
N ALA A 47 -1.21 -3.93 6.16
CA ALA A 47 -0.47 -3.16 5.15
C ALA A 47 -0.58 -3.69 3.71
N TRP A 48 -1.77 -4.20 3.37
CA TRP A 48 -2.13 -4.50 1.99
C TRP A 48 -2.44 -3.20 1.25
N ILE A 49 -1.66 -2.94 0.19
CA ILE A 49 -1.81 -1.78 -0.67
C ILE A 49 -2.52 -2.22 -1.94
N ASN A 50 -3.72 -1.68 -2.14
CA ASN A 50 -4.60 -1.99 -3.26
C ASN A 50 -5.43 -0.76 -3.67
N SER A 51 -6.13 -0.90 -4.79
CA SER A 51 -7.19 0.02 -5.18
C SER A 51 -8.47 -0.69 -5.64
N ASP A 52 -8.60 -2.00 -5.40
CA ASP A 52 -9.65 -2.83 -5.99
C ASP A 52 -11.07 -2.50 -5.46
N GLY A 53 -11.20 -2.15 -4.18
CA GLY A 53 -12.48 -1.83 -3.52
C GLY A 53 -12.69 -0.36 -3.18
N LYS A 54 -11.88 0.56 -3.71
CA LYS A 54 -11.85 1.96 -3.28
C LYS A 54 -12.86 2.82 -4.03
N THR A 55 -13.75 3.47 -3.27
CA THR A 55 -14.74 4.42 -3.80
C THR A 55 -14.67 5.73 -3.00
N PRO A 56 -14.96 6.90 -3.60
CA PRO A 56 -15.27 7.17 -5.02
C PRO A 56 -14.07 6.97 -5.97
N GLU A 57 -14.26 7.18 -7.28
CA GLU A 57 -13.19 7.01 -8.30
C GLU A 57 -11.94 7.86 -8.02
N SER A 58 -12.10 9.08 -7.50
CA SER A 58 -10.95 9.90 -7.10
C SER A 58 -10.11 9.25 -6.00
N TYR A 59 -10.74 8.51 -5.10
CA TYR A 59 -10.03 7.74 -4.08
C TYR A 59 -9.37 6.49 -4.67
N HIS A 60 -9.99 5.84 -5.65
CA HIS A 60 -9.36 4.78 -6.43
C HIS A 60 -8.07 5.27 -7.13
N HIS A 61 -8.14 6.37 -7.85
CA HIS A 61 -6.97 6.94 -8.54
C HIS A 61 -5.86 7.33 -7.56
N LEU A 62 -6.21 7.93 -6.42
CA LEU A 62 -5.23 8.26 -5.38
C LEU A 62 -4.49 7.00 -4.89
N ASN A 63 -5.20 5.90 -4.64
CA ASN A 63 -4.57 4.67 -4.14
C ASN A 63 -3.76 3.96 -5.24
N ALA A 64 -4.20 4.00 -6.50
CA ALA A 64 -3.43 3.48 -7.63
C ALA A 64 -2.10 4.24 -7.77
N LEU A 65 -2.13 5.57 -7.73
CA LEU A 65 -0.92 6.40 -7.72
C LEU A 65 -0.04 6.15 -6.49
N ALA A 66 -0.64 5.84 -5.34
CA ALA A 66 0.12 5.50 -4.13
C ALA A 66 0.87 4.17 -4.28
N ILE A 67 0.30 3.17 -4.95
CA ILE A 67 1.00 1.92 -5.30
C ILE A 67 2.24 2.24 -6.15
N ASP A 68 2.06 3.01 -7.22
CA ASP A 68 3.14 3.40 -8.12
C ASP A 68 4.24 4.18 -7.39
N GLU A 69 3.84 5.11 -6.51
CA GLU A 69 4.79 5.86 -5.68
C GLU A 69 5.57 4.94 -4.74
N HIS A 70 4.93 3.97 -4.08
CA HIS A 70 5.65 3.01 -3.23
C HIS A 70 6.66 2.17 -4.03
N ILE A 71 6.31 1.77 -5.26
CA ILE A 71 7.21 1.05 -6.17
C ILE A 71 8.41 1.93 -6.52
N ARG A 72 8.16 3.17 -6.99
CA ARG A 72 9.19 4.14 -7.35
C ARG A 72 10.12 4.44 -6.19
N LEU A 73 9.57 4.70 -5.00
CA LEU A 73 10.34 4.98 -3.80
C LEU A 73 11.23 3.81 -3.41
N GLN A 74 10.74 2.57 -3.55
CA GLN A 74 11.57 1.41 -3.29
C GLN A 74 12.68 1.28 -4.32
N GLN A 75 12.43 1.58 -5.60
CA GLN A 75 13.45 1.55 -6.64
C GLN A 75 14.55 2.60 -6.43
N GLU A 76 14.19 3.79 -5.94
CA GLU A 76 15.10 4.92 -5.69
C GLU A 76 15.82 4.85 -4.33
N ARG A 77 15.54 3.83 -3.52
CA ARG A 77 16.13 3.70 -2.20
C ARG A 77 17.66 3.62 -2.29
N THR A 78 18.33 4.21 -1.29
CA THR A 78 19.79 4.15 -1.14
C THR A 78 20.25 3.14 -0.09
N THR A 79 19.31 2.41 0.51
CA THR A 79 19.55 1.42 1.57
C THR A 79 19.08 0.04 1.14
N GLU A 80 19.48 -1.00 1.86
CA GLU A 80 19.05 -2.38 1.60
C GLU A 80 17.60 -2.65 2.01
N GLY A 81 16.91 -1.69 2.64
CA GLY A 81 15.55 -1.87 3.15
C GLY A 81 14.51 -2.09 2.05
N HIS A 82 13.95 -3.30 1.98
CA HIS A 82 12.82 -3.62 1.10
C HIS A 82 11.52 -3.70 1.88
N TRP A 83 10.72 -2.64 1.82
CA TRP A 83 9.42 -2.60 2.51
C TRP A 83 8.27 -3.15 1.65
N LEU A 84 8.36 -3.10 0.33
CA LEU A 84 7.27 -3.45 -0.58
C LEU A 84 7.53 -4.82 -1.22
N LYS A 85 6.55 -5.72 -1.09
CA LYS A 85 6.48 -6.99 -1.80
C LYS A 85 5.35 -6.91 -2.83
N ALA A 86 5.72 -6.75 -4.10
CA ALA A 86 4.79 -6.74 -5.23
C ALA A 86 4.41 -8.18 -5.63
N THR A 87 3.55 -8.80 -4.82
CA THR A 87 3.13 -10.20 -4.99
C THR A 87 1.80 -10.34 -5.72
N GLY A 88 1.05 -9.24 -5.87
CA GLY A 88 -0.35 -9.25 -6.22
C GLY A 88 -1.23 -9.95 -5.16
N THR A 89 -2.52 -10.06 -5.48
CA THR A 89 -3.52 -10.72 -4.65
C THR A 89 -4.36 -11.68 -5.47
N TYR A 90 -4.62 -12.87 -4.93
CA TYR A 90 -5.58 -13.82 -5.48
C TYR A 90 -6.86 -13.77 -4.67
N GLU A 91 -8.01 -13.72 -5.33
CA GLU A 91 -9.31 -13.68 -4.68
C GLU A 91 -10.33 -14.54 -5.42
N TRP A 92 -11.15 -15.25 -4.67
CA TRP A 92 -12.30 -15.99 -5.16
C TRP A 92 -13.38 -16.00 -4.08
N ALA A 93 -14.63 -16.22 -4.49
CA ALA A 93 -15.79 -16.28 -3.60
C ALA A 93 -16.54 -17.60 -3.77
N ALA A 94 -17.13 -18.13 -2.69
CA ALA A 94 -17.85 -19.41 -2.71
C ALA A 94 -19.39 -19.26 -2.81
N GLY A 95 -19.96 -18.20 -2.23
CA GLY A 95 -21.40 -17.95 -2.25
C GLY A 95 -21.82 -17.14 -3.47
N ALA A 96 -23.01 -17.41 -4.02
CA ALA A 96 -23.55 -16.68 -5.18
C ALA A 96 -23.62 -15.15 -4.95
N PRO A 97 -24.04 -14.64 -3.77
CA PRO A 97 -24.02 -13.20 -3.50
C PRO A 97 -22.60 -12.61 -3.51
N GLU A 98 -21.64 -13.32 -2.92
CA GLU A 98 -20.23 -12.89 -2.84
C GLU A 98 -19.56 -12.92 -4.22
N GLN A 99 -19.84 -13.95 -5.02
CA GLN A 99 -19.37 -14.06 -6.39
C GLN A 99 -19.89 -12.90 -7.25
N LYS A 100 -21.18 -12.56 -7.12
CA LYS A 100 -21.74 -11.41 -7.83
C LYS A 100 -21.04 -10.10 -7.40
N ARG A 101 -20.83 -9.88 -6.10
CA ARG A 101 -20.12 -8.68 -5.61
C ARG A 101 -18.69 -8.59 -6.16
N LEU A 102 -17.98 -9.72 -6.24
CA LEU A 102 -16.64 -9.77 -6.81
C LEU A 102 -16.66 -9.48 -8.31
N GLN A 103 -17.60 -10.06 -9.06
CA GLN A 103 -17.78 -9.80 -10.50
C GLN A 103 -18.16 -8.35 -10.80
N ASP A 104 -19.05 -7.75 -10.01
CA ASP A 104 -19.41 -6.32 -10.12
C ASP A 104 -18.18 -5.44 -9.86
N ARG A 105 -17.36 -5.78 -8.85
CA ARG A 105 -16.12 -5.07 -8.54
C ARG A 105 -15.10 -5.18 -9.67
N VAL A 106 -14.87 -6.39 -10.17
CA VAL A 106 -13.95 -6.65 -11.30
C VAL A 106 -14.39 -5.89 -12.56
N SER A 107 -15.69 -5.86 -12.86
CA SER A 107 -16.22 -5.14 -14.03
C SER A 107 -15.89 -3.64 -13.95
N ARG A 108 -16.13 -3.02 -12.79
CA ARG A 108 -15.72 -1.63 -12.53
C ARG A 108 -14.22 -1.43 -12.65
N LEU A 109 -13.40 -2.37 -12.15
CA LEU A 109 -11.94 -2.24 -12.22
C LEU A 109 -11.41 -2.32 -13.65
N LEU A 110 -12.03 -3.13 -14.50
CA LEU A 110 -11.73 -3.16 -15.93
C LEU A 110 -12.04 -1.81 -16.60
N GLU A 111 -13.17 -1.18 -16.27
CA GLU A 111 -13.52 0.16 -16.78
C GLU A 111 -12.51 1.23 -16.35
N LEU A 112 -11.94 1.10 -15.15
CA LEU A 112 -10.92 2.00 -14.60
C LEU A 112 -9.49 1.66 -15.06
N ASN A 113 -9.31 0.69 -15.96
CA ASN A 113 -8.00 0.17 -16.37
C ASN A 113 -7.11 -0.32 -15.20
N TYR A 114 -7.73 -0.77 -14.12
CA TYR A 114 -7.01 -1.38 -13.01
C TYR A 114 -6.61 -2.81 -13.37
N PRO A 115 -5.33 -3.21 -13.20
CA PRO A 115 -4.88 -4.53 -13.62
C PRO A 115 -5.61 -5.67 -12.90
N VAL A 116 -6.30 -6.50 -13.67
CA VAL A 116 -7.00 -7.70 -13.19
C VAL A 116 -6.87 -8.84 -14.22
N GLN A 117 -6.72 -10.07 -13.73
CA GLN A 117 -6.58 -11.27 -14.54
C GLN A 117 -7.53 -12.34 -14.00
N ASN A 118 -8.30 -12.98 -14.88
CA ASN A 118 -9.03 -14.20 -14.53
C ASN A 118 -8.06 -15.39 -14.63
N LEU A 119 -8.07 -16.27 -13.64
CA LEU A 119 -7.24 -17.47 -13.61
C LEU A 119 -8.09 -18.73 -13.46
N SER A 120 -7.65 -19.80 -14.10
CA SER A 120 -8.12 -21.15 -13.79
C SER A 120 -7.51 -21.66 -12.48
N ALA A 121 -8.17 -22.65 -11.87
CA ALA A 121 -7.64 -23.32 -10.68
C ALA A 121 -6.27 -23.96 -10.93
N ASP A 122 -6.02 -24.48 -12.13
CA ASP A 122 -4.74 -25.07 -12.53
C ASP A 122 -3.63 -24.01 -12.67
N GLU A 123 -3.95 -22.82 -13.17
CA GLU A 123 -3.01 -21.69 -13.19
C GLU A 123 -2.63 -21.24 -11.78
N LEU A 124 -3.62 -21.10 -10.89
CA LEU A 124 -3.36 -20.75 -9.49
C LEU A 124 -2.50 -21.83 -8.82
N LYS A 125 -2.82 -23.11 -9.01
CA LYS A 125 -2.05 -24.22 -8.43
C LYS A 125 -0.62 -24.31 -8.96
N ARG A 126 -0.37 -23.94 -10.22
CA ARG A 126 0.99 -23.84 -10.77
C ARG A 126 1.79 -22.70 -10.14
N LYS A 127 1.13 -21.59 -9.82
CA LYS A 127 1.77 -20.41 -9.19
C LYS A 127 1.98 -20.59 -7.70
N VAL A 128 1.01 -21.20 -7.01
CA VAL A 128 1.03 -21.43 -5.56
C VAL A 128 0.55 -22.87 -5.28
N PRO A 129 1.47 -23.87 -5.32
CA PRO A 129 1.14 -25.28 -5.17
C PRO A 129 0.49 -25.65 -3.83
N GLU A 130 0.68 -24.83 -2.81
CA GLU A 130 0.16 -25.01 -1.45
C GLU A 130 -1.31 -24.61 -1.34
N ILE A 131 -1.82 -23.75 -2.24
CA ILE A 131 -3.21 -23.30 -2.20
C ILE A 131 -4.16 -24.46 -2.51
N ARG A 132 -5.29 -24.47 -1.79
CA ARG A 132 -6.41 -25.38 -2.01
C ARG A 132 -7.65 -24.56 -2.30
N VAL A 133 -8.14 -24.67 -3.54
CA VAL A 133 -9.40 -24.05 -3.95
C VAL A 133 -10.53 -25.03 -3.68
N GLY A 134 -11.53 -24.61 -2.92
CA GLY A 134 -12.70 -25.44 -2.62
C GLY A 134 -13.58 -25.66 -3.85
N SER A 135 -14.34 -26.77 -3.87
CA SER A 135 -15.23 -27.12 -4.99
C SER A 135 -16.34 -26.10 -5.28
N HIS A 136 -16.63 -25.23 -4.31
CA HIS A 136 -17.65 -24.17 -4.42
C HIS A 136 -17.06 -22.82 -4.84
N ALA A 137 -15.75 -22.73 -5.08
CA ALA A 137 -15.15 -21.48 -5.56
C ALA A 137 -15.70 -21.12 -6.94
N GLY A 138 -16.09 -19.86 -7.10
CA GLY A 138 -16.38 -19.27 -8.40
C GLY A 138 -15.10 -18.88 -9.13
N ASP A 139 -15.21 -17.87 -10.00
CA ASP A 139 -14.09 -17.30 -10.73
C ASP A 139 -12.95 -16.88 -9.80
N ILE A 140 -11.72 -17.20 -10.19
CA ILE A 140 -10.50 -16.79 -9.48
C ILE A 140 -9.94 -15.57 -10.18
N TRP A 141 -9.73 -14.50 -9.42
CA TRP A 141 -9.19 -13.25 -9.90
C TRP A 141 -7.81 -13.00 -9.30
N TYR A 142 -6.91 -12.44 -10.11
CA TYR A 142 -5.58 -12.03 -9.71
C TYR A 142 -5.39 -10.54 -9.99
N PHE A 143 -4.96 -9.80 -8.97
CA PHE A 143 -4.69 -8.37 -9.01
C PHE A 143 -3.17 -8.15 -8.94
N PRO A 144 -2.45 -8.15 -10.09
CA PRO A 144 -0.99 -8.17 -10.11
C PRO A 144 -0.32 -6.90 -9.57
N GLY A 145 -1.01 -5.77 -9.60
CA GLY A 145 -0.45 -4.49 -9.14
C GLY A 145 -0.43 -4.35 -7.61
N GLU A 146 -1.13 -5.22 -6.89
CA GLU A 146 -1.25 -5.09 -5.44
C GLU A 146 -0.02 -5.58 -4.70
N CYS A 147 0.19 -5.01 -3.51
CA CYS A 147 1.41 -5.21 -2.77
C CYS A 147 1.14 -5.46 -1.29
N LEU A 148 2.03 -6.22 -0.67
CA LEU A 148 2.16 -6.27 0.78
C LEU A 148 3.31 -5.35 1.21
N LEU A 149 3.05 -4.44 2.14
CA LEU A 149 4.07 -3.57 2.72
C LEU A 149 4.47 -4.08 4.11
N VAL A 150 5.76 -3.97 4.44
CA VAL A 150 6.33 -4.23 5.76
C VAL A 150 6.56 -2.87 6.43
N PRO A 151 5.66 -2.43 7.34
CA PRO A 151 5.66 -1.05 7.80
C PRO A 151 6.95 -0.66 8.52
N SER A 152 7.47 -1.54 9.38
CA SER A 152 8.74 -1.33 10.10
C SER A 152 9.89 -0.94 9.18
N VAL A 153 10.04 -1.63 8.04
CA VAL A 153 11.13 -1.36 7.10
C VAL A 153 10.94 -0.01 6.40
N LEU A 154 9.70 0.38 6.08
CA LEU A 154 9.38 1.61 5.37
C LEU A 154 9.92 2.84 6.11
N TRP A 155 9.53 3.03 7.37
CA TRP A 155 9.91 4.25 8.09
C TRP A 155 11.37 4.25 8.53
N HIS A 156 11.99 3.09 8.79
CA HIS A 156 13.44 3.04 9.02
C HIS A 156 14.22 3.51 7.78
N GLY A 157 13.71 3.25 6.57
CA GLY A 157 14.28 3.79 5.33
C GLY A 157 14.12 5.31 5.18
N TRP A 158 13.09 5.92 5.79
CA TRP A 158 12.80 7.36 5.67
C TRP A 158 13.33 8.20 6.85
N CYS A 159 13.63 7.55 7.97
CA CYS A 159 14.09 8.17 9.22
C CYS A 159 15.41 8.94 9.12
N PRO A 160 16.43 8.56 8.30
CA PRO A 160 17.72 9.25 8.31
C PRO A 160 17.65 10.74 7.94
N SER A 161 16.56 11.19 7.32
CA SER A 161 16.41 12.54 6.78
C SER A 161 15.68 13.53 7.70
N PHE A 162 15.22 13.12 8.89
CA PHE A 162 14.45 14.00 9.79
C PHE A 162 15.03 14.08 11.19
N MET A 163 14.92 15.28 11.77
CA MET A 163 15.10 15.50 13.20
C MET A 163 13.78 15.17 13.91
N PHE A 164 13.82 14.15 14.77
CA PHE A 164 12.70 13.74 15.62
C PHE A 164 12.89 14.27 17.03
N ILE A 165 11.80 14.76 17.63
CA ILE A 165 11.77 15.13 19.04
C ILE A 165 10.74 14.22 19.72
N THR A 166 11.22 13.33 20.56
CA THR A 166 10.41 12.49 21.46
C THR A 166 10.46 13.10 22.86
N PRO A 167 9.33 13.28 23.57
CA PRO A 167 9.36 13.68 24.95
C PRO A 167 10.03 12.57 25.79
N ASN A 168 11.00 12.97 26.63
CA ASN A 168 11.64 12.10 27.64
C ASN A 168 10.60 11.53 28.62
#